data_AF-A0A5D2B079-F1
#
_entry.id   AF-A0A5D2B079-F1
#
_cell.length_a   1.000
_cell.length_b   1.000
_cell.length_c   1.000
_cell.angle_alpha   90.00
_cell.angle_beta   90.00
_cell.angle_gamma   90.00
#
_symmetry.space_group_name_H-M   'P 1'
#
loop_
_entity.id
_entity.type
_entity.pdbx_description
1 polymer ?
#
loop_
_entity_poly.entity_id
_entity_poly.type
_entity_poly.pdbx_seq_one_letter_code
_entity_poly.pdbx_strand_id
1 'polypeptide(L)'
;MDLPCGVLRLQDKGGHGSHNGLKSVIYHFRGNREFARLRIGIGKPPGQMDPKAFLLQKFNASARERIDTALQEGVEGLKLLLLKGLTESARRFNTEQKYKHIRLQTMPT
;
A
#
# COMPACT_ATOMS: atom_id res chain seq x y z
N MET A 1 1.44 7.28 6.59
CA MET A 1 2.51 6.55 5.87
C MET A 1 2.81 5.31 6.71
N ASP A 2 1.86 4.37 6.75
CA ASP A 2 1.71 3.49 7.92
C ASP A 2 1.68 2.00 7.58
N LEU A 3 1.82 1.66 6.30
CA LEU A 3 1.86 0.28 5.85
C LEU A 3 3.31 -0.21 5.80
N PRO A 4 3.62 -1.37 6.41
CA PRO A 4 4.93 -1.99 6.31
C PRO A 4 5.35 -2.22 4.86
N CYS A 5 6.66 -2.24 4.59
CA CYS A 5 7.18 -2.42 3.25
C CYS A 5 6.70 -3.76 2.63
N GLY A 6 6.12 -3.69 1.43
CA GLY A 6 5.59 -4.85 0.70
C GLY A 6 4.21 -5.34 1.13
N VAL A 7 3.54 -4.65 2.06
CA VAL A 7 2.16 -4.94 2.47
C VAL A 7 1.19 -4.08 1.66
N LEU A 8 0.18 -4.72 1.10
CA LEU A 8 -0.83 -4.06 0.28
C LEU A 8 -2.12 -3.84 1.07
N ARG A 9 -2.90 -2.84 0.68
CA ARG A 9 -4.25 -2.64 1.21
C ARG A 9 -5.18 -2.05 0.18
N LEU A 10 -6.25 -2.77 -0.14
CA LEU A 10 -7.34 -2.28 -0.97
C LEU A 10 -8.34 -1.53 -0.09
N GLN A 11 -8.69 -0.31 -0.50
CA GLN A 11 -9.65 0.55 0.20
C GLN A 11 -10.73 0.99 -0.79
N ASP A 12 -11.96 1.06 -0.31
CA ASP A 12 -13.12 1.53 -1.08
C ASP A 12 -13.21 3.04 -1.17
N LYS A 13 -12.86 3.73 -0.07
CA LYS A 13 -12.87 5.19 0.02
C LYS A 13 -11.96 5.70 1.12
N GLY A 14 -11.83 7.03 1.21
CA GLY A 14 -11.17 7.71 2.34
C GLY A 14 -10.24 8.85 1.95
N GLY A 15 -9.59 9.44 2.95
CA GLY A 15 -8.76 10.64 2.78
C GLY A 15 -7.38 10.39 2.18
N HIS A 16 -6.62 11.47 1.97
CA HIS A 16 -5.31 11.39 1.33
C HIS A 16 -4.19 10.79 2.19
N GLY A 17 -4.38 10.65 3.52
CA GLY A 17 -3.39 10.03 4.41
C GLY A 17 -1.99 10.66 4.33
N SER A 18 -1.94 11.98 4.22
CA SER A 18 -0.72 12.79 4.01
C SER A 18 0.03 12.55 2.69
N HIS A 19 -0.59 11.88 1.71
CA HIS A 19 -0.02 11.69 0.38
C HIS A 19 -0.38 12.86 -0.55
N ASN A 20 0.62 13.61 -1.03
CA ASN A 20 0.40 14.81 -1.86
C ASN A 20 -0.27 14.51 -3.21
N GLY A 21 0.11 13.41 -3.88
CA GLY A 21 -0.56 13.00 -5.13
C GLY A 21 -2.06 12.73 -4.93
N LEU A 22 -2.43 11.89 -3.95
CA LEU A 22 -3.82 11.64 -3.60
C LEU A 22 -4.57 12.91 -3.14
N LYS A 23 -3.90 13.84 -2.43
CA LYS A 23 -4.47 15.16 -2.11
C LYS A 23 -4.84 15.93 -3.37
N SER A 24 -3.95 15.93 -4.38
CA SER A 24 -4.19 16.55 -5.68
C SER A 24 -5.36 15.89 -6.43
N VAL A 25 -5.38 14.56 -6.50
CA VAL A 25 -6.49 13.81 -7.13
C VAL A 25 -7.84 14.17 -6.50
N ILE A 26 -7.94 14.11 -5.16
CA ILE A 26 -9.17 14.47 -4.44
C ILE A 26 -9.58 15.91 -4.73
N TYR A 27 -8.62 16.84 -4.75
CA TYR A 27 -8.88 18.25 -5.07
C TYR A 27 -9.47 18.42 -6.48
N HIS A 28 -8.85 17.82 -7.50
CA HIS A 28 -9.33 17.88 -8.89
C HIS A 28 -10.67 17.16 -9.10
N PHE A 29 -10.99 16.19 -8.25
CA PHE A 29 -12.28 15.52 -8.22
C PHE A 29 -13.31 16.27 -7.34
N ARG A 30 -13.14 17.59 -7.17
CA ARG A 30 -14.04 18.48 -6.40
C ARG A 30 -14.28 17.99 -4.97
N GLY A 31 -13.25 17.43 -4.34
CA GLY A 31 -13.32 16.89 -2.98
C GLY A 31 -13.88 15.48 -2.89
N ASN A 32 -14.23 14.83 -4.00
CA ASN A 32 -14.71 13.45 -4.00
C ASN A 32 -13.62 12.50 -3.45
N ARG A 33 -14.03 11.62 -2.54
CA ARG A 33 -13.21 10.60 -1.86
C ARG A 33 -13.74 9.18 -2.05
N GLU A 34 -14.85 9.04 -2.78
CA GLU A 34 -15.58 7.80 -3.02
C GLU A 34 -14.98 7.07 -4.23
N PHE A 35 -13.69 6.80 -4.17
CA PHE A 35 -13.01 5.99 -5.17
C PHE A 35 -12.06 4.98 -4.53
N ALA A 36 -12.11 3.78 -5.11
CA ALA A 36 -11.28 2.67 -4.70
C ALA A 36 -9.80 2.98 -4.95
N ARG A 37 -8.93 2.48 -4.07
CA ARG A 37 -7.49 2.62 -4.22
C ARG A 37 -6.75 1.43 -3.62
N LEU A 38 -5.71 1.01 -4.32
CA LEU A 38 -4.73 0.06 -3.82
C LEU A 38 -3.56 0.84 -3.22
N ARG A 39 -3.26 0.60 -1.94
CA ARG A 39 -2.12 1.18 -1.25
C ARG A 39 -0.99 0.16 -1.21
N ILE A 40 0.21 0.62 -1.55
CA ILE A 40 1.45 -0.16 -1.43
C ILE A 40 2.25 0.41 -0.25
N GLY A 41 2.55 -0.43 0.73
CA GLY A 41 3.39 -0.07 1.85
C GLY A 41 4.86 0.01 1.46
N ILE A 42 5.51 1.11 1.81
CA ILE A 42 6.94 1.34 1.62
C ILE A 42 7.71 1.37 2.95
N GLY A 43 7.01 1.15 4.08
CA GLY A 43 7.58 1.28 5.41
C GLY A 43 7.57 2.72 5.93
N LYS A 44 8.38 2.95 6.96
CA LYS A 44 8.55 4.24 7.63
C LYS A 44 10.02 4.66 7.59
N PRO A 45 10.32 5.97 7.56
CA PRO A 45 11.68 6.46 7.69
C PRO A 45 12.32 5.94 8.99
N PRO A 46 13.58 5.46 8.96
CA PRO A 46 14.27 5.03 10.16
C PRO A 46 14.66 6.23 11.03
N GLY A 47 14.48 6.11 12.36
CA GLY A 47 14.88 7.12 13.33
C GLY A 47 14.20 8.48 13.08
N GLN A 48 15.01 9.55 13.00
CA GLN A 48 14.56 10.92 12.75
C GLN A 48 14.75 11.36 11.29
N MET A 49 14.88 10.43 10.36
CA MET A 49 15.04 10.75 8.94
C MET A 49 13.84 11.54 8.40
N ASP A 50 14.10 12.59 7.63
CA ASP A 50 13.06 13.36 6.95
C ASP A 50 12.23 12.45 6.01
N PRO A 51 10.89 12.43 6.13
CA PRO A 51 10.04 11.63 5.26
C PRO A 51 10.20 11.93 3.78
N LYS A 52 10.50 13.18 3.37
CA LYS A 52 10.71 13.47 1.94
C LYS A 52 12.01 12.83 1.44
N ALA A 53 13.08 12.93 2.21
CA ALA A 53 14.34 12.26 1.89
C ALA A 53 14.14 10.74 1.75
N PHE A 54 13.41 10.11 2.66
CA PHE A 54 13.08 8.68 2.58
C PHE A 54 12.34 8.30 1.29
N LEU A 55 11.36 9.10 0.87
CA LEU A 55 10.57 8.85 -0.34
C LEU A 55 11.39 8.94 -1.64
N LEU A 56 12.45 9.74 -1.65
CA LEU A 56 13.28 9.97 -2.84
C LEU A 56 14.46 9.00 -2.96
N GLN A 57 14.72 8.20 -1.93
CA GLN A 57 15.79 7.21 -1.95
C GLN A 57 15.40 5.97 -2.76
N LYS A 58 16.43 5.29 -3.29
CA LYS A 58 16.26 3.97 -3.87
C LYS A 58 16.00 2.94 -2.76
N PHE A 59 15.18 1.95 -3.06
CA PHE A 59 15.04 0.78 -2.19
C PHE A 59 16.37 0.02 -2.10
N ASN A 60 16.71 -0.45 -0.88
CA ASN A 60 17.76 -1.45 -0.69
C ASN A 60 17.30 -2.82 -1.24
N ALA A 61 18.20 -3.81 -1.28
CA ALA A 61 17.92 -5.11 -1.90
C ALA A 61 16.69 -5.82 -1.29
N SER A 62 16.60 -5.88 0.04
CA SER A 62 15.48 -6.57 0.72
C SER A 62 14.16 -5.82 0.56
N ALA A 63 14.16 -4.49 0.59
CA ALA A 63 12.98 -3.69 0.32
C ALA A 63 12.54 -3.82 -1.14
N ARG A 64 13.50 -3.85 -2.08
CA ARG A 64 13.22 -4.04 -3.51
C ARG A 64 12.49 -5.37 -3.74
N GLU A 65 13.02 -6.47 -3.23
CA GLU A 65 12.41 -7.81 -3.35
C GLU A 65 10.97 -7.84 -2.80
N ARG A 66 10.75 -7.22 -1.64
CA ARG A 66 9.41 -7.11 -1.03
C ARG A 66 8.45 -6.29 -1.89
N ILE A 67 8.93 -5.20 -2.47
CA ILE A 67 8.15 -4.35 -3.37
C ILE A 67 7.82 -5.10 -4.66
N ASP A 68 8.78 -5.77 -5.27
CA ASP A 68 8.57 -6.53 -6.52
C ASP A 68 7.55 -7.64 -6.31
N THR A 69 7.64 -8.36 -5.19
CA THR A 69 6.62 -9.35 -4.78
C THR A 69 5.25 -8.70 -4.59
N ALA A 70 5.19 -7.55 -3.92
CA ALA A 70 3.94 -6.82 -3.70
C ALA A 70 3.34 -6.29 -5.01
N LEU A 71 4.14 -5.95 -6.02
CA LEU A 71 3.63 -5.55 -7.33
C LEU A 71 2.93 -6.71 -8.02
N GLN A 72 3.51 -7.92 -7.99
CA GLN A 72 2.90 -9.14 -8.52
C GLN A 72 1.57 -9.46 -7.81
N GLU A 73 1.57 -9.47 -6.48
CA GLU A 73 0.34 -9.67 -5.70
C GLU A 73 -0.72 -8.59 -5.96
N GLY A 74 -0.30 -7.35 -6.18
CA GLY A 74 -1.17 -6.23 -6.51
C GLY A 74 -1.91 -6.45 -7.83
N VAL A 75 -1.24 -7.01 -8.83
CA VAL A 75 -1.86 -7.40 -10.11
C VAL A 75 -2.94 -8.46 -9.88
N GLU A 76 -2.66 -9.49 -9.07
CA GLU A 76 -3.66 -10.52 -8.73
C GLU A 76 -4.85 -9.94 -7.94
N GLY A 77 -4.58 -9.02 -7.01
CA GLY A 77 -5.63 -8.30 -6.27
C GLY A 77 -6.53 -7.47 -7.19
N LEU A 78 -5.97 -6.83 -8.22
CA LEU A 78 -6.74 -6.08 -9.23
C LEU A 78 -7.56 -7.02 -10.13
N LYS A 79 -7.02 -8.18 -10.53
CA LYS A 79 -7.79 -9.19 -11.27
C LYS A 79 -8.99 -9.67 -10.45
N LEU A 80 -8.80 -9.95 -9.16
CA LEU A 80 -9.89 -10.33 -8.26
C LEU A 80 -10.95 -9.23 -8.16
N LEU A 81 -10.53 -7.97 -8.04
CA LEU A 81 -11.42 -6.81 -8.02
C LEU A 81 -12.31 -6.72 -9.25
N LEU A 82 -11.76 -6.96 -10.44
CA LEU A 82 -12.53 -6.94 -11.68
C LEU A 82 -13.53 -8.11 -11.77
N LEU A 83 -13.19 -9.27 -11.22
CA LEU A 83 -14.01 -10.49 -11.30
C LEU A 83 -15.10 -10.59 -10.22
N LYS A 84 -14.83 -10.10 -9.00
CA LYS A 84 -15.68 -10.29 -7.81
C LYS A 84 -16.20 -8.99 -7.20
N GLY A 85 -15.79 -7.85 -7.74
CA GLY A 85 -16.14 -6.54 -7.22
C GLY A 85 -15.33 -6.15 -5.97
N LEU A 86 -15.45 -4.88 -5.60
CA LEU A 86 -14.59 -4.24 -4.60
C LEU A 86 -14.74 -4.83 -3.19
N THR A 87 -15.98 -5.05 -2.72
CA THR A 87 -16.26 -5.47 -1.35
C THR A 87 -15.63 -6.83 -1.04
N GLU A 88 -15.90 -7.83 -1.88
CA GLU A 88 -15.40 -9.19 -1.66
C GLU A 88 -13.87 -9.25 -1.86
N SER A 89 -13.37 -8.56 -2.88
CA SER A 89 -11.93 -8.50 -3.13
C SER A 89 -11.18 -7.83 -1.98
N ALA A 90 -11.69 -6.72 -1.46
CA ALA A 90 -11.08 -6.02 -0.33
C ALA A 90 -11.08 -6.89 0.94
N ARG A 91 -12.17 -7.62 1.23
CA ARG A 91 -12.26 -8.52 2.39
C ARG A 91 -11.18 -9.61 2.31
N ARG A 92 -11.14 -10.34 1.20
CA ARG A 92 -10.20 -11.46 1.00
C ARG A 92 -8.75 -10.97 0.95
N PHE A 93 -8.47 -10.03 0.04
CA PHE A 93 -7.13 -9.53 -0.21
C PHE A 93 -6.52 -8.86 1.03
N ASN A 94 -7.26 -8.02 1.74
CA ASN A 94 -6.73 -7.37 2.94
C ASN A 94 -6.48 -8.37 4.09
N THR A 95 -7.24 -9.46 4.15
CA THR A 95 -7.01 -10.52 5.14
C THR A 95 -5.69 -11.23 4.87
N GLU A 96 -5.43 -11.63 3.63
CA GLU A 96 -4.16 -12.24 3.23
C GLU A 96 -2.97 -11.31 3.53
N GLN A 97 -3.10 -10.03 3.20
CA GLN A 97 -2.06 -9.01 3.42
C GLN A 97 -1.82 -8.70 4.91
N LYS A 98 -2.84 -8.77 5.77
CA LYS A 98 -2.71 -8.56 7.22
C LYS A 98 -1.71 -9.54 7.85
N TYR A 99 -1.75 -10.81 7.45
CA TYR A 99 -0.86 -11.85 7.99
C TYR A 99 0.53 -11.83 7.37
N LYS A 100 0.70 -11.25 6.17
CA LYS A 100 2.01 -11.07 5.53
C LYS A 100 2.95 -10.24 6.40
N HIS A 101 2.46 -9.17 7.03
CA HIS A 101 3.26 -8.35 7.94
C HIS A 101 3.79 -9.14 9.15
N ILE A 102 2.95 -9.98 9.74
CA ILE A 102 3.27 -10.76 10.94
C ILE A 102 4.40 -11.74 10.62
N ARG A 103 4.34 -12.45 9.48
CA ARG A 103 5.38 -13.40 9.06
C ARG A 103 6.73 -12.73 8.79
N LEU A 104 6.72 -11.49 8.29
CA LEU A 104 7.95 -10.72 8.02
C LEU A 104 8.64 -10.21 9.30
N GLN A 105 7.93 -10.15 10.45
CA GLN A 105 8.51 -9.74 11.73
C GLN A 105 9.08 -10.91 12.55
N THR A 106 8.67 -12.14 12.24
CA THR A 106 9.04 -13.35 13.00
C THR A 106 10.22 -14.14 12.41
N MET A 107 10.84 -13.68 11.32
CA MET A 107 12.04 -14.34 10.80
C MET A 107 13.30 -13.77 11.47
N PRO A 108 14.15 -14.62 12.09
CA PRO A 108 15.41 -14.16 12.66
C PRO A 108 16.32 -13.67 11.52
N THR A 109 16.93 -12.51 11.75
CA THR A 109 17.98 -11.89 10.91
C THR A 109 19.16 -12.83 10.68
#